data_AF-A0AAD8LXX4-F1
#
_entry.id   AF-A0AAD8LXX4-F1
#
_cell.length_a   1.000
_cell.length_b   1.000
_cell.length_c   1.000
_cell.angle_alpha   90.00
_cell.angle_beta   90.00
_cell.angle_gamma   90.00
#
_symmetry.space_group_name_H-M   'P 1'
#
loop_
_entity.id
_entity.type
_entity.pdbx_description
1 polymer ?
#
loop_
_entity_poly.entity_id
_entity_poly.type
_entity_poly.pdbx_seq_one_letter_code
_entity_poly.pdbx_strand_id
1 'polypeptide(L)'
;MGNYIRKSPARNPLAQQRCKESEECPLEEIIKESVSMISCEICVEPVSSNKLFKNQNKCAHQYCLDCIAKYIDAKHDYGISRIKCPALNCENYLDPLYCRQFISSQVFDKWCDLLCESAVLEIDRCYCPYGDCSVLILNECGGRLKKSKCPKCNKLFCFSCHAAWHAGYRCEEATELRDANDIAFGVLAENKKWQRCPACHHCVERKFGCKIVRCRCGHSFCYQCGNKAENHWCYCPYGDCSVLILNECGGRLKKSKCPKCNKLFCFSCHAAWHAGYRCEEARELRDTNDIALGMLAENKKWQRCTTVRKWRPILPRLVFDKWCDLLCESSVTGFDNCYCPYRKCSVMILNECGGSATKSTCPKCKRLFCFSCGVAWHAGDSCKDGRELSKRNDTAFQALVEKNKWQKCPACHRYVELTYGCPIVRCRCRTSFCYKCGKKVEKHWCWYCFFCCFGWLGA
;
A
#
# COMPACT_ATOMS: atom_id res chain seq x y z
N MET A 1 -51.04 24.05 10.37
CA MET A 1 -51.12 22.79 11.14
C MET A 1 -49.82 22.69 11.92
N GLY A 2 -49.67 23.35 13.07
CA GLY A 2 -50.21 23.00 14.40
C GLY A 2 -49.16 22.12 15.12
N ASN A 3 -48.54 22.44 16.26
CA ASN A 3 -48.84 23.38 17.33
C ASN A 3 -47.56 23.86 18.06
N TYR A 4 -47.65 25.07 18.64
CA TYR A 4 -46.76 25.67 19.65
C TYR A 4 -47.12 25.20 21.08
N ILE A 5 -46.23 25.48 22.06
CA ILE A 5 -46.45 25.98 23.47
C ILE A 5 -45.28 25.47 24.35
N ARG A 6 -44.30 26.30 24.79
CA ARG A 6 -44.21 27.32 25.88
C ARG A 6 -44.27 26.79 27.33
N LYS A 7 -43.36 27.33 28.15
CA LYS A 7 -42.95 26.99 29.53
C LYS A 7 -43.80 27.62 30.64
N SER A 8 -43.87 26.89 31.78
CA SER A 8 -43.90 27.33 33.23
C SER A 8 -45.15 28.07 33.76
N PRO A 9 -45.37 28.23 35.10
CA PRO A 9 -44.60 27.86 36.30
C PRO A 9 -45.41 27.21 37.48
N ALA A 10 -44.72 27.01 38.61
CA ALA A 10 -45.15 26.43 39.89
C ALA A 10 -46.21 27.22 40.70
N ARG A 11 -46.92 26.52 41.62
CA ARG A 11 -47.33 27.03 42.95
C ARG A 11 -47.69 25.88 43.92
N ASN A 12 -47.42 26.14 45.19
CA ASN A 12 -47.39 25.26 46.37
C ASN A 12 -48.76 25.24 47.12
N PRO A 13 -48.91 24.78 48.38
CA PRO A 13 -49.64 23.58 48.80
C PRO A 13 -50.85 23.88 49.73
N LEU A 14 -51.35 22.84 50.42
CA LEU A 14 -52.19 22.81 51.64
C LEU A 14 -53.67 22.44 51.44
N ALA A 15 -54.06 21.30 52.00
CA ALA A 15 -55.21 21.19 52.92
C ALA A 15 -55.16 19.84 53.67
N GLN A 16 -54.96 19.92 54.99
CA GLN A 16 -55.21 18.87 55.97
C GLN A 16 -56.70 18.92 56.39
N GLN A 17 -57.32 17.75 56.64
CA GLN A 17 -58.27 17.45 57.74
C GLN A 17 -58.81 16.02 57.52
N ARG A 18 -58.43 15.04 58.37
CA ARG A 18 -59.10 14.57 59.62
C ARG A 18 -60.60 14.29 59.41
N CYS A 19 -61.25 13.23 59.88
CA CYS A 19 -60.98 12.00 60.65
C CYS A 19 -62.38 11.34 60.76
N LYS A 20 -62.53 10.01 60.71
CA LYS A 20 -63.49 9.25 61.56
C LYS A 20 -63.01 7.80 61.75
N GLU A 21 -62.75 7.45 63.00
CA GLU A 21 -62.76 6.09 63.59
C GLU A 21 -64.19 5.50 63.40
N SER A 22 -64.45 4.19 63.33
CA SER A 22 -64.05 3.07 64.19
C SER A 22 -64.63 1.77 63.62
N GLU A 23 -63.93 0.63 63.73
CA GLU A 23 -64.45 -0.70 64.13
C GLU A 23 -63.34 -1.77 64.02
N GLU A 24 -63.18 -2.59 65.07
CA GLU A 24 -62.10 -3.57 65.29
C GLU A 24 -62.38 -4.96 64.65
N CYS A 25 -61.32 -5.53 64.04
CA CYS A 25 -60.80 -6.93 63.99
C CYS A 25 -61.75 -8.16 63.81
N PRO A 26 -61.32 -9.27 63.14
CA PRO A 26 -59.99 -9.88 63.37
C PRO A 26 -59.26 -10.55 62.18
N LEU A 27 -57.93 -10.52 62.29
CA LEU A 27 -56.97 -11.58 61.92
C LEU A 27 -57.05 -12.22 60.52
N GLU A 28 -56.20 -11.76 59.59
CA GLU A 28 -55.61 -12.65 58.58
C GLU A 28 -54.09 -12.41 58.47
N GLU A 29 -53.38 -13.43 58.98
CA GLU A 29 -52.09 -13.98 58.56
C GLU A 29 -51.01 -13.05 57.98
N ILE A 30 -49.99 -12.89 58.81
CA ILE A 30 -48.62 -12.53 58.42
C ILE A 30 -48.14 -13.54 57.36
N ILE A 31 -48.27 -13.19 56.08
CA ILE A 31 -47.39 -13.75 55.05
C ILE A 31 -46.02 -13.09 55.29
N LYS A 32 -45.21 -13.74 56.12
CA LYS A 32 -43.75 -13.56 56.09
C LYS A 32 -43.32 -14.08 54.72
N GLU A 33 -43.32 -13.20 53.71
CA GLU A 33 -42.50 -13.42 52.54
C GLU A 33 -41.09 -13.67 53.05
N SER A 34 -40.60 -14.89 52.86
CA SER A 34 -39.22 -15.25 53.14
C SER A 34 -38.35 -14.44 52.17
N VAL A 35 -38.00 -13.21 52.55
CA VAL A 35 -37.12 -12.36 51.77
C VAL A 35 -35.77 -13.06 51.69
N SER A 36 -35.44 -13.59 50.52
CA SER A 36 -34.11 -14.12 50.26
C SER A 36 -33.11 -12.97 50.37
N MET A 37 -32.34 -12.99 51.45
CA MET A 37 -31.24 -12.06 51.68
C MET A 37 -30.01 -12.58 50.96
N ILE A 38 -29.44 -11.75 50.09
CA ILE A 38 -28.22 -12.10 49.35
C ILE A 38 -27.14 -11.09 49.72
N SER A 39 -25.91 -11.57 49.93
CA SER A 39 -24.77 -10.73 50.31
C SER A 39 -24.24 -9.98 49.09
N CYS A 40 -24.04 -8.67 49.24
CA CYS A 40 -23.39 -7.86 48.21
C CYS A 40 -21.88 -8.12 48.17
N GLU A 41 -21.31 -8.40 47.00
CA GLU A 41 -19.87 -8.67 46.88
C GLU A 41 -18.95 -7.45 47.11
N ILE A 42 -19.49 -6.23 47.17
CA ILE A 42 -18.71 -4.99 47.41
C ILE A 42 -18.71 -4.60 48.89
N CYS A 43 -19.89 -4.49 49.52
CA CYS A 43 -19.98 -4.10 50.94
C CYS A 43 -20.08 -5.29 51.91
N VAL A 44 -20.30 -6.51 51.39
CA VAL A 44 -20.45 -7.75 52.18
C VAL A 44 -21.69 -7.73 53.10
N GLU A 45 -22.61 -6.77 52.90
CA GLU A 45 -23.84 -6.66 53.68
C GLU A 45 -24.98 -7.51 53.06
N PRO A 46 -25.88 -8.08 53.88
CA PRO A 46 -27.06 -8.78 53.40
C PRO A 46 -28.10 -7.80 52.86
N VAL A 47 -28.57 -8.05 51.65
CA VAL A 47 -29.49 -7.16 50.92
C VAL A 47 -30.69 -7.93 50.42
N SER A 48 -31.88 -7.32 50.53
CA SER A 48 -33.11 -7.90 50.00
C SER A 48 -33.07 -7.96 48.47
N SER A 49 -33.72 -8.98 47.90
CA SER A 49 -33.79 -9.20 46.46
C SER A 49 -34.24 -7.99 45.63
N ASN A 50 -35.03 -7.08 46.22
CA ASN A 50 -35.54 -5.86 45.59
C ASN A 50 -34.52 -4.71 45.55
N LYS A 51 -33.45 -4.77 46.36
CA LYS A 51 -32.35 -3.77 46.40
C LYS A 51 -31.07 -4.27 45.72
N LEU A 52 -31.16 -5.39 45.01
CA LEU A 52 -30.06 -5.92 44.21
C LEU A 52 -30.08 -5.32 42.80
N PHE A 53 -28.92 -4.86 42.38
CA PHE A 53 -28.68 -4.45 41.01
C PHE A 53 -28.71 -5.68 40.10
N LYS A 54 -29.61 -5.62 39.11
CA LYS A 54 -29.67 -6.59 38.01
C LYS A 54 -29.21 -5.88 36.75
N ASN A 55 -28.05 -6.25 36.20
CA ASN A 55 -27.53 -5.66 34.96
C ASN A 55 -28.32 -6.14 33.72
N GLN A 56 -29.65 -6.00 33.72
CA GLN A 56 -30.56 -6.51 32.69
C GLN A 56 -30.29 -7.98 32.31
N ASN A 57 -29.91 -8.81 33.29
CA ASN A 57 -29.50 -10.21 33.09
C ASN A 57 -28.30 -10.44 32.14
N LYS A 58 -27.52 -9.40 31.81
CA LYS A 58 -26.27 -9.52 31.04
C LYS A 58 -25.18 -10.26 31.82
N CYS A 59 -25.24 -10.20 33.15
CA CYS A 59 -24.40 -10.99 34.06
C CYS A 59 -25.14 -11.32 35.36
N ALA A 60 -24.68 -12.37 36.05
CA ALA A 60 -25.28 -12.86 37.30
C ALA A 60 -24.66 -12.26 38.59
N HIS A 61 -23.72 -11.34 38.47
CA HIS A 61 -23.04 -10.71 39.62
C HIS A 61 -24.00 -9.84 40.43
N GLN A 62 -23.91 -9.94 41.75
CA GLN A 62 -24.90 -9.34 42.66
C GLN A 62 -24.29 -8.24 43.54
N TYR A 63 -24.81 -7.03 43.35
CA TYR A 63 -24.40 -5.85 44.09
C TYR A 63 -25.63 -5.11 44.59
N CYS A 64 -25.54 -4.44 45.73
CA CYS A 64 -26.61 -3.53 46.13
C CYS A 64 -26.61 -2.28 45.24
N LEU A 65 -27.79 -1.66 45.09
CA LEU A 65 -27.93 -0.45 44.27
C LEU A 65 -27.00 0.68 44.74
N ASP A 66 -26.80 0.82 46.06
CA ASP A 66 -25.95 1.86 46.66
C ASP A 66 -24.47 1.69 46.29
N CYS A 67 -23.97 0.45 46.29
CA CYS A 67 -22.60 0.15 45.87
C CYS A 67 -22.39 0.43 44.38
N ILE A 68 -23.37 0.12 43.54
CA ILE A 68 -23.29 0.43 42.10
C ILE A 68 -23.36 1.94 41.86
N ALA A 69 -24.22 2.66 42.58
CA ALA A 69 -24.28 4.11 42.46
C ALA A 69 -22.94 4.77 42.82
N LYS A 70 -22.33 4.38 43.96
CA LYS A 70 -21.00 4.85 44.38
C LYS A 70 -19.90 4.45 43.40
N TYR A 71 -19.98 3.24 42.84
CA TYR A 71 -19.03 2.78 41.83
C TYR A 71 -19.10 3.61 40.54
N ILE A 72 -20.32 3.91 40.06
CA ILE A 72 -20.53 4.77 38.89
C ILE A 72 -19.97 6.18 39.16
N ASP A 73 -20.26 6.75 40.32
CA ASP A 73 -19.78 8.07 40.73
C ASP A 73 -18.25 8.12 40.79
N ALA A 74 -17.61 7.13 41.42
CA ALA A 74 -16.16 7.02 41.44
C ALA A 74 -15.55 6.85 40.04
N LYS A 75 -16.16 6.02 39.17
CA LYS A 75 -15.67 5.85 37.78
C LYS A 75 -15.82 7.12 36.95
N HIS A 76 -16.86 7.90 37.22
CA HIS A 76 -17.03 9.23 36.65
C HIS A 76 -15.89 10.17 37.03
N ASP A 77 -15.48 10.21 38.31
CA ASP A 77 -14.36 11.04 38.77
C ASP A 77 -13.03 10.72 38.06
N TYR A 78 -12.86 9.48 37.59
CA TYR A 78 -11.73 9.05 36.76
C TYR A 78 -11.91 9.30 35.24
N GLY A 79 -12.99 9.96 34.82
CA GLY A 79 -13.27 10.27 33.41
C GLY A 79 -13.62 9.06 32.55
N ILE A 80 -14.08 7.96 33.17
CA ILE A 80 -14.38 6.71 32.46
C ILE A 80 -15.83 6.74 31.96
N SER A 81 -16.02 6.88 30.64
CA SER A 81 -17.37 6.92 30.04
C SER A 81 -18.00 5.53 29.87
N ARG A 82 -17.22 4.50 29.51
CA ARG A 82 -17.70 3.11 29.34
C ARG A 82 -17.46 2.27 30.60
N ILE A 83 -18.42 2.31 31.52
CA ILE A 83 -18.31 1.65 32.82
C ILE A 83 -18.69 0.16 32.70
N LYS A 84 -17.75 -0.72 33.03
CA LYS A 84 -17.95 -2.18 33.08
C LYS A 84 -18.57 -2.61 34.41
N CYS A 85 -19.10 -3.84 34.45
CA CYS A 85 -19.47 -4.52 35.68
C CYS A 85 -18.28 -4.55 36.67
N PRO A 86 -18.48 -4.32 37.99
CA PRO A 86 -17.41 -4.34 38.98
C PRO A 86 -16.64 -5.68 39.10
N ALA A 87 -17.24 -6.79 38.66
CA ALA A 87 -16.61 -8.11 38.69
C ALA A 87 -15.32 -8.16 37.83
N LEU A 88 -14.25 -8.71 38.41
CA LEU A 88 -12.88 -8.69 37.86
C LEU A 88 -12.76 -9.19 36.40
N ASN A 89 -13.57 -10.17 35.99
CA ASN A 89 -13.51 -10.78 34.65
C ASN A 89 -14.82 -10.61 33.86
N CYS A 90 -15.59 -9.55 34.13
CA CYS A 90 -16.85 -9.31 33.43
C CYS A 90 -16.71 -8.19 32.38
N GLU A 91 -16.91 -8.54 31.12
CA GLU A 91 -16.83 -7.62 29.98
C GLU A 91 -18.15 -6.88 29.69
N ASN A 92 -19.19 -7.11 30.50
CA ASN A 92 -20.49 -6.46 30.32
C ASN A 92 -20.48 -5.02 30.83
N TYR A 93 -20.96 -4.10 29.99
CA TYR A 93 -21.14 -2.69 30.35
C TYR A 93 -22.44 -2.45 31.11
N LEU A 94 -22.43 -1.42 31.96
CA LEU A 94 -23.62 -0.89 32.61
C LEU A 94 -24.40 -0.01 31.63
N ASP A 95 -25.73 -0.08 31.68
CA ASP A 95 -26.61 0.74 30.86
C ASP A 95 -27.02 2.02 31.62
N PRO A 96 -26.62 3.22 31.15
CA PRO A 96 -26.97 4.48 31.79
C PRO A 96 -28.46 4.67 31.99
N LEU A 97 -29.29 4.27 31.02
CA LEU A 97 -30.74 4.48 31.08
C LEU A 97 -31.38 3.65 32.19
N TYR A 98 -30.86 2.45 32.41
CA TYR A 98 -31.30 1.60 33.51
C TYR A 98 -30.78 2.09 34.86
N CYS A 99 -29.53 2.57 34.91
CA CYS A 99 -28.93 3.10 36.14
C CYS A 99 -29.61 4.39 36.63
N ARG A 100 -30.21 5.16 35.73
CA ARG A 100 -30.93 6.42 36.02
C ARG A 100 -31.93 6.31 37.17
N GLN A 101 -32.56 5.16 37.36
CA GLN A 101 -33.60 4.96 38.37
C GLN A 101 -33.06 4.96 39.81
N PHE A 102 -31.75 4.78 40.01
CA PHE A 102 -31.14 4.67 41.35
C PHE A 102 -29.87 5.52 41.54
N ILE A 103 -29.44 6.28 40.53
CA ILE A 103 -28.37 7.29 40.64
C ILE A 103 -28.96 8.71 40.66
N SER A 104 -28.21 9.68 41.13
CA SER A 104 -28.65 11.09 41.10
C SER A 104 -28.69 11.63 39.67
N SER A 105 -29.56 12.63 39.42
CA SER A 105 -29.62 13.31 38.12
C SER A 105 -28.29 13.94 37.73
N GLN A 106 -27.56 14.51 38.70
CA GLN A 106 -26.26 15.12 38.47
C GLN A 106 -25.22 14.10 37.99
N VAL A 107 -25.18 12.89 38.57
CA VAL A 107 -24.26 11.84 38.13
C VAL A 107 -24.68 11.31 36.75
N PHE A 108 -25.98 11.15 36.52
CA PHE A 108 -26.51 10.70 35.22
C PHE A 108 -26.17 11.68 34.09
N ASP A 109 -26.46 12.97 34.25
CA ASP A 109 -26.22 13.99 33.23
C ASP A 109 -24.73 14.06 32.87
N LYS A 110 -23.85 14.08 33.88
CA LYS A 110 -22.40 14.09 33.67
C LYS A 110 -21.87 12.82 33.01
N TRP A 111 -22.44 11.65 33.34
CA TRP A 111 -22.07 10.41 32.67
C TRP A 111 -22.49 10.42 31.19
N CYS A 112 -23.66 10.96 30.88
CA CYS A 112 -24.10 11.21 29.52
C CYS A 112 -23.18 12.18 28.77
N ASP A 113 -22.73 13.26 29.41
CA ASP A 113 -21.78 14.21 28.82
C ASP A 113 -20.45 13.52 28.44
N LEU A 114 -19.86 12.74 29.35
CA LEU A 114 -18.65 11.95 29.08
C LEU A 114 -18.84 10.93 27.95
N LEU A 115 -20.00 10.28 27.88
CA LEU A 115 -20.34 9.36 26.79
C LEU A 115 -20.39 10.10 25.46
N CYS A 116 -21.04 11.26 25.42
CA CYS A 116 -21.10 12.12 24.24
C CYS A 116 -19.70 12.61 23.83
N GLU A 117 -18.91 13.12 24.76
CA GLU A 117 -17.53 13.54 24.51
C GLU A 117 -16.69 12.39 23.94
N SER A 118 -16.75 11.21 24.56
CA SER A 118 -15.98 10.04 24.11
C SER A 118 -16.39 9.55 22.73
N ALA A 119 -17.67 9.65 22.37
CA ALA A 119 -18.15 9.35 21.03
C ALA A 119 -17.70 10.39 19.98
N VAL A 120 -17.57 11.65 20.40
CA VAL A 120 -17.12 12.75 19.53
C VAL A 120 -15.59 12.76 19.36
N LEU A 121 -14.82 12.22 20.31
CA LEU A 121 -13.35 12.16 20.21
C LEU A 121 -12.85 11.37 18.99
N GLU A 122 -13.59 10.35 18.58
CA GLU A 122 -13.27 9.49 17.43
C GLU A 122 -13.59 10.16 16.07
N ILE A 123 -14.27 11.31 16.08
CA ILE A 123 -14.68 12.05 14.89
C ILE A 123 -13.76 13.25 14.69
N ASP A 124 -13.29 13.44 13.45
CA ASP A 124 -12.56 14.63 13.03
C ASP A 124 -13.37 15.89 13.38
N ARG A 125 -12.78 16.80 14.15
CA ARG A 125 -13.47 17.97 14.70
C ARG A 125 -12.59 19.21 14.68
N CYS A 126 -13.23 20.37 14.61
CA CYS A 126 -12.56 21.64 14.83
C CYS A 126 -13.52 22.65 15.48
N TYR A 127 -12.95 23.66 16.13
CA TYR A 127 -13.71 24.82 16.56
C TYR A 127 -13.78 25.85 15.43
N CYS A 128 -14.91 26.55 15.36
CA CYS A 128 -15.03 27.72 14.49
C CYS A 128 -13.94 28.73 14.86
N PRO A 129 -13.11 29.18 13.91
CA PRO A 129 -11.95 30.03 14.21
C PRO A 129 -12.30 31.49 14.53
N TYR A 130 -13.56 31.87 14.35
CA TYR A 130 -14.02 33.21 14.66
C TYR A 130 -14.39 33.28 16.15
N GLY A 131 -13.66 34.12 16.90
CA GLY A 131 -13.79 34.23 18.36
C GLY A 131 -15.18 34.64 18.86
N ASP A 132 -16.00 35.26 17.99
CA ASP A 132 -17.40 35.59 18.26
C ASP A 132 -18.35 34.37 18.15
N CYS A 133 -17.86 33.23 17.65
CA CYS A 133 -18.68 32.05 17.36
C CYS A 133 -18.24 30.81 18.16
N SER A 134 -16.97 30.41 18.04
CA SER A 134 -16.30 29.28 18.71
C SER A 134 -17.11 27.97 18.85
N VAL A 135 -18.02 27.71 17.92
CA VAL A 135 -18.85 26.48 17.95
C VAL A 135 -18.02 25.28 17.53
N LEU A 136 -18.22 24.13 18.18
CA LEU A 136 -17.63 22.86 17.78
C LEU A 136 -18.30 22.36 16.49
N ILE A 137 -17.50 21.96 15.50
CA ILE A 137 -17.96 21.46 14.21
C ILE A 137 -17.35 20.08 13.97
N LEU A 138 -18.21 19.11 13.66
CA LEU A 138 -17.84 17.71 13.43
C LEU A 138 -17.83 17.40 11.93
N ASN A 139 -16.89 16.55 11.51
CA ASN A 139 -16.82 16.01 10.16
C ASN A 139 -17.60 14.69 10.07
N GLU A 140 -18.92 14.79 9.93
CA GLU A 140 -19.81 13.63 9.81
C GLU A 140 -19.71 12.92 8.44
N CYS A 141 -19.21 13.61 7.41
CA CYS A 141 -19.17 13.09 6.04
C CYS A 141 -17.99 12.17 5.75
N GLY A 142 -16.97 12.16 6.63
CA GLY A 142 -15.71 11.45 6.41
C GLY A 142 -14.84 12.05 5.29
N GLY A 143 -13.53 11.85 5.39
CA GLY A 143 -12.55 12.33 4.40
C GLY A 143 -11.95 13.71 4.72
N ARG A 144 -11.03 14.17 3.87
CA ARG A 144 -10.27 15.42 4.10
C ARG A 144 -11.07 16.64 3.68
N LEU A 145 -11.78 17.24 4.62
CA LEU A 145 -12.42 18.53 4.44
C LEU A 145 -11.38 19.66 4.52
N LYS A 146 -11.44 20.59 3.57
CA LYS A 146 -10.62 21.81 3.59
C LYS A 146 -11.50 23.05 3.68
N LYS A 147 -12.31 23.34 2.68
CA LYS A 147 -13.25 24.47 2.68
C LYS A 147 -14.55 24.07 3.37
N SER A 148 -14.89 24.75 4.47
CA SER A 148 -16.13 24.50 5.20
C SER A 148 -16.83 25.80 5.59
N LYS A 149 -18.15 25.73 5.78
CA LYS A 149 -18.98 26.85 6.22
C LYS A 149 -19.45 26.58 7.65
N CYS A 150 -19.28 27.53 8.55
CA CYS A 150 -19.77 27.37 9.92
C CYS A 150 -21.30 27.37 9.94
N PRO A 151 -21.96 26.37 10.57
CA PRO A 151 -23.42 26.30 10.61
C PRO A 151 -24.05 27.41 11.47
N LYS A 152 -23.32 27.94 12.46
CA LYS A 152 -23.80 29.00 13.36
C LYS A 152 -23.61 30.41 12.77
N CYS A 153 -22.37 30.78 12.45
CA CYS A 153 -22.06 32.15 11.98
C CYS A 153 -22.02 32.30 10.46
N ASN A 154 -22.19 31.22 9.69
CA ASN A 154 -22.15 31.22 8.22
C ASN A 154 -20.84 31.67 7.57
N LYS A 155 -19.80 31.99 8.35
CA LYS A 155 -18.48 32.37 7.83
C LYS A 155 -17.73 31.13 7.31
N LEU A 156 -16.96 31.32 6.23
CA LEU A 156 -16.12 30.27 5.64
C LEU A 156 -14.82 30.12 6.40
N PHE A 157 -14.35 28.88 6.56
CA PHE A 157 -13.10 28.57 7.23
C PHE A 157 -12.40 27.35 6.62
N CYS A 158 -11.14 27.17 6.98
CA CYS A 158 -10.37 25.98 6.64
C CYS A 158 -10.48 24.93 7.76
N PHE A 159 -11.18 23.82 7.51
CA PHE A 159 -11.32 22.74 8.50
C PHE A 159 -9.98 22.06 8.81
N SER A 160 -9.01 22.10 7.89
CA SER A 160 -7.72 21.43 8.09
C SER A 160 -6.72 22.22 8.93
N CYS A 161 -6.77 23.54 8.94
CA CYS A 161 -5.83 24.37 9.70
C CYS A 161 -6.49 25.33 10.70
N HIS A 162 -7.81 25.25 10.82
CA HIS A 162 -8.60 25.99 11.81
C HIS A 162 -8.40 27.51 11.71
N ALA A 163 -8.33 28.03 10.48
CA ALA A 163 -8.20 29.45 10.20
C ALA A 163 -9.34 29.95 9.31
N ALA A 164 -9.54 31.27 9.24
CA ALA A 164 -10.43 31.89 8.27
C ALA A 164 -10.12 31.40 6.83
N TRP A 165 -11.14 31.28 5.98
CA TRP A 165 -10.95 30.68 4.66
C TRP A 165 -9.93 31.47 3.82
N HIS A 166 -8.92 30.76 3.32
CA HIS A 166 -7.77 31.35 2.65
C HIS A 166 -7.64 30.82 1.21
N ALA A 167 -8.63 31.22 0.41
CA ALA A 167 -8.75 30.95 -1.01
C ALA A 167 -7.42 31.12 -1.77
N GLY A 168 -6.94 30.06 -2.44
CA GLY A 168 -5.70 30.12 -3.24
C GLY A 168 -4.38 30.09 -2.45
N TYR A 169 -4.44 30.06 -1.12
CA TYR A 169 -3.28 29.96 -0.24
C TYR A 169 -3.19 28.59 0.43
N ARG A 170 -1.97 28.17 0.72
CA ARG A 170 -1.72 26.95 1.49
C ARG A 170 -1.99 27.20 2.98
N CYS A 171 -2.22 26.14 3.74
CA CYS A 171 -2.52 26.26 5.17
C CYS A 171 -1.35 26.86 5.96
N GLU A 172 -0.12 26.57 5.52
CA GLU A 172 1.12 27.09 6.11
C GLU A 172 1.26 28.60 5.90
N GLU A 173 0.64 29.13 4.84
CA GLU A 173 0.61 30.56 4.54
C GLU A 173 -0.56 31.25 5.25
N ALA A 174 -1.33 30.53 6.09
CA ALA A 174 -2.61 31.02 6.60
C ALA A 174 -2.56 31.86 7.88
N THR A 175 -1.36 32.25 8.33
CA THR A 175 -1.10 32.89 9.62
C THR A 175 -1.71 34.28 9.78
N GLU A 176 -1.79 34.74 11.03
CA GLU A 176 -2.42 35.96 11.55
C GLU A 176 -1.92 37.30 10.96
N LEU A 177 -0.96 37.27 10.03
CA LEU A 177 -0.39 38.46 9.41
C LEU A 177 -1.19 38.99 8.21
N ARG A 178 -2.32 38.36 7.86
CA ARG A 178 -3.14 38.78 6.72
C ARG A 178 -4.26 39.72 7.15
N ASP A 179 -4.30 40.88 6.52
CA ASP A 179 -5.36 41.85 6.72
C ASP A 179 -6.63 41.45 5.93
N ALA A 180 -7.70 42.23 6.08
CA ALA A 180 -8.94 42.01 5.35
C ALA A 180 -8.76 42.11 3.82
N ASN A 181 -7.79 42.89 3.34
CA ASN A 181 -7.51 43.06 1.92
C ASN A 181 -6.86 41.81 1.33
N ASP A 182 -5.93 41.17 2.04
CA ASP A 182 -5.31 39.91 1.61
C ASP A 182 -6.34 38.79 1.45
N ILE A 183 -7.29 38.71 2.39
CA ILE A 183 -8.41 37.75 2.33
C ILE A 183 -9.30 38.08 1.11
N ALA A 184 -9.66 39.35 0.93
CA ALA A 184 -10.48 39.80 -0.20
C ALA A 184 -9.79 39.52 -1.55
N PHE A 185 -8.48 39.74 -1.64
CA PHE A 185 -7.68 39.44 -2.82
C PHE A 185 -7.63 37.94 -3.12
N GLY A 186 -7.46 37.09 -2.10
CA GLY A 186 -7.51 35.63 -2.25
C GLY A 186 -8.87 35.15 -2.79
N VAL A 187 -9.96 35.69 -2.27
CA VAL A 187 -11.33 35.39 -2.75
C VAL A 187 -11.50 35.86 -4.20
N LEU A 188 -11.01 37.05 -4.55
CA LEU A 188 -11.04 37.55 -5.91
C LEU A 188 -10.24 36.65 -6.86
N ALA A 189 -9.04 36.23 -6.47
CA ALA A 189 -8.19 35.32 -7.24
C ALA A 189 -8.86 33.97 -7.47
N GLU A 190 -9.55 33.39 -6.47
CA GLU A 190 -10.34 32.17 -6.62
C GLU A 190 -11.52 32.37 -7.59
N ASN A 191 -12.26 33.47 -7.45
CA ASN A 191 -13.38 33.81 -8.33
C ASN A 191 -12.96 34.02 -9.80
N LYS A 192 -11.83 34.69 -10.01
CA LYS A 192 -11.25 34.92 -11.33
C LYS A 192 -10.42 33.74 -11.84
N LYS A 193 -10.26 32.68 -11.04
CA LYS A 193 -9.45 31.49 -11.34
C LYS A 193 -8.01 31.86 -11.70
N TRP A 194 -7.45 32.86 -11.02
CA TRP A 194 -6.07 33.25 -11.19
C TRP A 194 -5.13 32.18 -10.65
N GLN A 195 -4.06 31.90 -11.38
CA GLN A 195 -3.08 30.89 -11.00
C GLN A 195 -1.86 31.53 -10.34
N ARG A 196 -1.34 30.92 -9.28
CA ARG A 196 -0.12 31.39 -8.62
C ARG A 196 1.12 30.80 -9.30
N CYS A 197 2.13 31.62 -9.49
CA CYS A 197 3.42 31.15 -9.94
C CYS A 197 4.03 30.19 -8.90
N PRO A 198 4.49 28.98 -9.26
CA PRO A 198 5.04 28.03 -8.29
C PRO A 198 6.38 28.47 -7.69
N ALA A 199 7.10 29.39 -8.34
CA ALA A 199 8.39 29.90 -7.87
C ALA A 199 8.30 31.12 -6.94
N CYS A 200 7.50 32.14 -7.29
CA CYS A 200 7.41 33.40 -6.53
C CYS A 200 6.03 33.64 -5.90
N HIS A 201 5.09 32.73 -6.09
CA HIS A 201 3.75 32.75 -5.49
C HIS A 201 2.84 33.94 -5.81
N HIS A 202 3.27 34.83 -6.71
CA HIS A 202 2.43 35.92 -7.21
C HIS A 202 1.28 35.36 -8.06
N CYS A 203 0.08 35.93 -7.90
CA CYS A 203 -1.06 35.62 -8.76
C CYS A 203 -0.82 36.16 -10.16
N VAL A 204 -1.11 35.34 -11.16
CA VAL A 204 -0.99 35.67 -12.57
C VAL A 204 -2.38 35.61 -13.19
N GLU A 205 -2.78 36.68 -13.86
CA GLU A 205 -3.95 36.70 -14.73
C GLU A 205 -3.58 36.20 -16.13
N ARG A 206 -4.42 35.35 -16.73
CA ARG A 206 -4.32 34.97 -18.14
C ARG A 206 -5.58 35.42 -18.86
N LYS A 207 -5.43 36.38 -19.79
CA LYS A 207 -6.54 36.90 -20.60
C LYS A 207 -6.89 35.97 -21.77
N PHE A 208 -5.90 35.55 -22.56
CA PHE A 208 -6.06 34.65 -23.72
C PHE A 208 -4.75 33.93 -24.04
N GLY A 209 -4.76 32.99 -25.00
CA GLY A 209 -3.56 32.31 -25.48
C GLY A 209 -3.20 31.01 -24.74
N CYS A 210 -1.94 30.58 -24.91
CA CYS A 210 -1.43 29.29 -24.43
C CYS A 210 -1.62 29.09 -22.92
N LYS A 211 -1.83 27.83 -22.51
CA LYS A 211 -1.90 27.44 -21.09
C LYS A 211 -0.53 27.54 -20.40
N ILE A 212 0.57 27.50 -21.14
CA ILE A 212 1.91 27.73 -20.59
C ILE A 212 2.15 29.24 -20.55
N VAL A 213 2.27 29.78 -19.35
CA VAL A 213 2.48 31.21 -19.11
C VAL A 213 3.87 31.43 -18.51
N ARG A 214 4.44 32.62 -18.75
CA ARG A 214 5.70 33.06 -18.12
C ARG A 214 5.39 34.13 -17.08
N CYS A 215 5.77 33.88 -15.83
CA CYS A 215 5.63 34.84 -14.74
C CYS A 215 6.58 36.04 -14.94
N ARG A 216 6.28 37.17 -14.30
CA ARG A 216 7.18 38.34 -14.22
C ARG A 216 8.53 38.01 -13.58
N CYS A 217 8.59 37.01 -12.69
CA CYS A 217 9.85 36.50 -12.14
C CYS A 217 10.67 35.65 -13.13
N GLY A 218 10.19 35.48 -14.37
CA GLY A 218 10.85 34.71 -15.42
C GLY A 218 10.47 33.24 -15.49
N HIS A 219 9.80 32.69 -14.47
CA HIS A 219 9.45 31.26 -14.39
C HIS A 219 8.23 30.89 -15.26
N SER A 220 8.32 29.80 -16.02
CA SER A 220 7.24 29.31 -16.89
C SER A 220 6.46 28.12 -16.29
N PHE A 221 5.14 28.16 -16.32
CA PHE A 221 4.26 27.15 -15.70
C PHE A 221 2.92 26.94 -16.43
N CYS A 222 2.26 25.78 -16.29
CA CYS A 222 0.89 25.55 -16.80
C CYS A 222 -0.10 26.32 -15.91
N TYR A 223 -0.83 27.26 -16.49
CA TYR A 223 -1.88 28.04 -15.84
C TYR A 223 -3.00 27.15 -15.27
N GLN A 224 -3.29 26.03 -15.93
CA GLN A 224 -4.38 25.14 -15.51
C GLN A 224 -4.03 24.30 -14.27
N CYS A 225 -2.77 23.90 -14.08
CA CYS A 225 -2.38 23.02 -12.96
C CYS A 225 -1.37 23.62 -11.98
N GLY A 226 -0.77 24.77 -12.30
CA GLY A 226 0.25 25.44 -11.48
C GLY A 226 1.64 24.79 -11.50
N ASN A 227 1.85 23.70 -12.24
CA ASN A 227 3.14 23.03 -12.32
C ASN A 227 4.09 23.70 -13.32
N LYS A 228 5.41 23.50 -13.12
CA LYS A 228 6.46 23.93 -14.05
C LYS A 228 6.14 23.47 -15.48
N ALA A 229 6.43 24.32 -16.47
CA ALA A 229 6.13 24.03 -17.87
C ALA A 229 6.80 22.73 -18.36
N GLU A 230 8.00 22.44 -17.87
CA GLU A 230 8.76 21.19 -18.13
C GLU A 230 7.99 19.92 -17.75
N ASN A 231 7.05 20.00 -16.79
CA ASN A 231 6.23 18.86 -16.38
C ASN A 231 5.06 18.57 -17.34
N HIS A 232 4.93 19.34 -18.44
CA HIS A 232 3.88 19.16 -19.45
C HIS A 232 4.36 18.53 -20.74
N TRP A 233 5.67 18.30 -20.87
CA TRP A 233 6.21 17.62 -22.03
C TRP A 233 7.37 16.71 -21.61
N CYS A 234 7.47 15.55 -22.25
CA CYS A 234 8.64 14.70 -22.11
C CYS A 234 9.02 14.13 -23.47
N TYR A 235 10.29 13.76 -23.63
CA TYR A 235 10.69 12.91 -24.74
C TYR A 235 10.41 11.45 -24.39
N CYS A 236 10.08 10.66 -25.40
CA CYS A 236 9.98 9.22 -25.25
C CYS A 236 11.34 8.65 -24.76
N PRO A 237 11.36 7.82 -23.70
CA PRO A 237 12.61 7.40 -23.04
C PRO A 237 13.30 6.21 -23.69
N TYR A 238 12.72 5.65 -24.76
CA TYR A 238 13.30 4.53 -25.49
C TYR A 238 14.28 5.06 -26.53
N GLY A 239 15.55 4.59 -26.50
CA GLY A 239 16.63 5.10 -27.35
C GLY A 239 16.33 5.13 -28.85
N ASP A 240 15.45 4.24 -29.33
CA ASP A 240 15.07 4.17 -30.74
C ASP A 240 13.90 5.10 -31.11
N CYS A 241 13.41 5.93 -30.18
CA CYS A 241 12.22 6.76 -30.38
C CYS A 241 12.29 8.07 -29.57
N SER A 242 12.59 9.20 -30.25
CA SER A 242 12.76 10.54 -29.62
C SER A 242 11.59 11.50 -29.88
N VAL A 243 10.35 11.01 -29.81
CA VAL A 243 9.16 11.87 -30.01
C VAL A 243 8.84 12.66 -28.74
N LEU A 244 8.49 13.94 -28.93
CA LEU A 244 7.96 14.81 -27.88
C LEU A 244 6.50 14.43 -27.58
N ILE A 245 6.21 14.17 -26.31
CA ILE A 245 4.89 13.79 -25.84
C ILE A 245 4.40 14.91 -24.93
N LEU A 246 3.31 15.57 -25.34
CA LEU A 246 2.62 16.58 -24.56
C LEU A 246 1.63 15.90 -23.61
N ASN A 247 1.60 16.34 -22.36
CA ASN A 247 0.62 15.90 -21.38
C ASN A 247 -0.40 17.02 -21.14
N GLU A 248 -1.65 16.75 -21.51
CA GLU A 248 -2.75 17.65 -21.22
C GLU A 248 -2.93 17.75 -19.70
N CYS A 249 -3.11 18.97 -19.18
CA CYS A 249 -3.18 19.22 -17.73
C CYS A 249 -4.40 18.42 -17.15
N GLY A 250 -4.18 17.20 -16.62
CA GLY A 250 -5.23 16.26 -16.19
C GLY A 250 -4.71 15.00 -15.48
N GLY A 251 -4.56 15.09 -14.15
CA GLY A 251 -4.25 13.96 -13.27
C GLY A 251 -2.76 13.62 -13.16
N ARG A 252 -2.36 13.00 -12.03
CA ARG A 252 -1.06 12.32 -11.90
C ARG A 252 -1.01 11.15 -12.87
N LEU A 253 -0.92 11.42 -14.17
CA LEU A 253 -0.65 10.40 -15.17
C LEU A 253 0.78 9.93 -14.93
N LYS A 254 0.90 8.90 -14.08
CA LYS A 254 2.15 8.16 -13.97
C LYS A 254 2.33 7.34 -15.25
N LYS A 255 1.28 6.74 -15.80
CA LYS A 255 1.34 5.85 -16.96
C LYS A 255 1.00 6.60 -18.25
N SER A 256 1.93 6.62 -19.21
CA SER A 256 1.71 7.20 -20.54
C SER A 256 2.16 6.24 -21.63
N LYS A 257 1.52 6.31 -22.80
CA LYS A 257 1.86 5.49 -23.98
C LYS A 257 2.46 6.39 -25.05
N CYS A 258 3.62 6.03 -25.59
CA CYS A 258 4.21 6.78 -26.69
C CYS A 258 3.40 6.57 -27.99
N PRO A 259 3.00 7.65 -28.70
CA PRO A 259 2.21 7.52 -29.93
C PRO A 259 3.00 6.91 -31.10
N LYS A 260 4.34 7.05 -31.12
CA LYS A 260 5.18 6.50 -32.20
C LYS A 260 5.57 5.04 -31.98
N CYS A 261 6.06 4.68 -30.79
CA CYS A 261 6.55 3.32 -30.52
C CYS A 261 5.56 2.44 -29.74
N ASN A 262 4.41 2.97 -29.34
CA ASN A 262 3.37 2.27 -28.57
C ASN A 262 3.81 1.71 -27.20
N LYS A 263 5.03 1.98 -26.75
CA LYS A 263 5.56 1.52 -25.46
C LYS A 263 5.05 2.39 -24.30
N LEU A 264 4.80 1.75 -23.16
CA LEU A 264 4.33 2.38 -21.93
C LEU A 264 5.50 2.87 -21.09
N PHE A 265 5.44 4.11 -20.62
CA PHE A 265 6.46 4.71 -19.79
C PHE A 265 5.85 5.48 -18.62
N CYS A 266 6.71 5.78 -17.64
CA CYS A 266 6.34 6.59 -16.51
C CYS A 266 6.61 8.08 -16.81
N PHE A 267 5.56 8.89 -16.94
CA PHE A 267 5.70 10.32 -17.24
C PHE A 267 6.37 11.09 -16.09
N SER A 268 6.29 10.59 -14.86
CA SER A 268 6.89 11.26 -13.70
C SER A 268 8.40 11.08 -13.58
N CYS A 269 8.93 9.93 -14.02
CA CYS A 269 10.36 9.61 -13.87
C CYS A 269 11.11 9.45 -15.20
N HIS A 270 10.39 9.45 -16.31
CA HIS A 270 10.88 9.22 -17.67
C HIS A 270 11.57 7.86 -17.86
N ALA A 271 11.17 6.85 -17.09
CA ALA A 271 11.61 5.45 -17.27
C ALA A 271 10.52 4.63 -17.96
N ALA A 272 10.85 3.42 -18.40
CA ALA A 272 9.85 2.44 -18.82
C ALA A 272 8.83 2.18 -17.69
N TRP A 273 7.59 1.84 -18.04
CA TRP A 273 6.50 1.73 -17.06
C TRP A 273 6.81 0.68 -15.98
N HIS A 274 6.66 1.06 -14.70
CA HIS A 274 7.10 0.28 -13.55
C HIS A 274 5.99 0.13 -12.49
N ALA A 275 5.02 -0.74 -12.76
CA ALA A 275 3.92 -0.99 -11.83
C ALA A 275 4.44 -1.53 -10.48
N GLY A 276 4.03 -0.92 -9.36
CA GLY A 276 4.38 -1.37 -8.01
C GLY A 276 5.74 -0.90 -7.45
N TYR A 277 6.57 -0.21 -8.24
CA TYR A 277 7.86 0.34 -7.80
C TYR A 277 7.82 1.87 -7.63
N ARG A 278 8.62 2.40 -6.70
CA ARG A 278 8.82 3.85 -6.57
C ARG A 278 9.63 4.36 -7.78
N CYS A 279 9.41 5.63 -8.12
CA CYS A 279 10.11 6.26 -9.25
C CYS A 279 11.64 6.30 -9.09
N GLU A 280 12.13 6.35 -7.85
CA GLU A 280 13.57 6.30 -7.51
C GLU A 280 14.15 4.94 -7.87
N GLU A 281 13.52 3.85 -7.43
CA GLU A 281 13.92 2.46 -7.68
C GLU A 281 13.90 2.15 -9.19
N ALA A 282 12.90 2.65 -9.91
CA ALA A 282 12.78 2.43 -11.35
C ALA A 282 13.81 3.18 -12.21
N ARG A 283 14.39 4.28 -11.70
CA ARG A 283 15.46 5.02 -12.40
C ARG A 283 16.79 4.28 -12.40
N GLU A 284 16.98 3.36 -11.44
CA GLU A 284 18.15 2.48 -11.32
C GLU A 284 17.99 1.19 -12.16
N LEU A 285 16.76 0.71 -12.33
CA LEU A 285 16.40 -0.51 -13.08
C LEU A 285 16.27 -0.30 -14.59
N ARG A 286 17.16 0.49 -15.21
CA ARG A 286 17.07 0.86 -16.65
C ARG A 286 17.14 -0.32 -17.65
N ASP A 287 17.39 -1.54 -17.18
CA ASP A 287 17.46 -2.73 -18.00
C ASP A 287 16.13 -3.49 -18.04
N THR A 288 15.68 -3.77 -19.27
CA THR A 288 14.33 -4.22 -19.65
C THR A 288 13.83 -5.52 -19.02
N ASN A 289 14.68 -6.29 -18.35
CA ASN A 289 14.35 -7.62 -17.83
C ASN A 289 13.66 -7.58 -16.45
N ASP A 290 13.96 -6.59 -15.60
CA ASP A 290 13.37 -6.52 -14.25
C ASP A 290 11.92 -5.98 -14.29
N ILE A 291 11.58 -5.23 -15.34
CA ILE A 291 10.22 -4.70 -15.57
C ILE A 291 9.26 -5.79 -16.04
N ALA A 292 9.75 -6.81 -16.76
CA ALA A 292 8.96 -7.96 -17.20
C ALA A 292 8.44 -8.80 -16.02
N LEU A 293 9.25 -8.94 -14.96
CA LEU A 293 8.85 -9.57 -13.70
C LEU A 293 7.76 -8.76 -12.98
N GLY A 294 7.78 -7.43 -13.08
CA GLY A 294 6.70 -6.56 -12.59
C GLY A 294 5.39 -6.71 -13.36
N MET A 295 5.44 -6.98 -14.67
CA MET A 295 4.26 -7.23 -15.50
C MET A 295 3.62 -8.60 -15.21
N LEU A 296 4.41 -9.62 -14.88
CA LEU A 296 3.90 -10.94 -14.47
C LEU A 296 3.16 -10.91 -13.13
N ALA A 297 3.46 -9.93 -12.26
CA ALA A 297 2.80 -9.78 -10.96
C ALA A 297 1.35 -9.25 -11.06
N GLU A 298 0.92 -8.68 -12.19
CA GLU A 298 -0.47 -8.23 -12.40
C GLU A 298 -1.46 -9.40 -12.67
N ASN A 299 -0.96 -10.57 -13.10
CA ASN A 299 -1.77 -11.78 -13.29
C ASN A 299 -2.01 -12.54 -11.97
N LYS A 300 -2.73 -11.90 -11.03
CA LYS A 300 -3.47 -12.41 -9.83
C LYS A 300 -3.18 -13.82 -9.26
N LYS A 301 -1.95 -14.34 -9.30
CA LYS A 301 -1.51 -15.57 -8.58
C LYS A 301 -0.30 -15.35 -7.68
N TRP A 302 0.31 -14.17 -7.71
CA TRP A 302 1.39 -13.79 -6.80
C TRP A 302 0.84 -13.01 -5.59
N GLN A 303 0.17 -13.70 -4.67
CA GLN A 303 -0.01 -13.14 -3.33
C GLN A 303 1.35 -13.16 -2.61
N ARG A 304 1.96 -11.96 -2.53
CA ARG A 304 2.98 -11.52 -1.55
C ARG A 304 3.83 -12.66 -0.98
N CYS A 305 4.78 -13.20 -1.77
CA CYS A 305 5.79 -14.09 -1.21
C CYS A 305 6.82 -13.26 -0.41
N THR A 306 6.53 -13.04 0.88
CA THR A 306 7.44 -12.42 1.86
C THR A 306 8.76 -13.18 2.01
N THR A 307 8.82 -14.42 1.53
CA THR A 307 9.98 -15.31 1.58
C THR A 307 11.10 -14.84 0.64
N VAL A 308 10.79 -14.45 -0.60
CA VAL A 308 11.79 -13.99 -1.59
C VAL A 308 12.51 -12.71 -1.14
N ARG A 309 11.79 -11.82 -0.44
CA ARG A 309 12.35 -10.59 0.16
C ARG A 309 13.38 -10.86 1.26
N LYS A 310 13.24 -11.95 2.03
CA LYS A 310 14.15 -12.29 3.13
C LYS A 310 15.51 -12.82 2.65
N TRP A 311 15.55 -13.53 1.52
CA TRP A 311 16.76 -14.23 1.08
C TRP A 311 17.64 -13.42 0.09
N ARG A 312 17.13 -12.33 -0.50
CA ARG A 312 17.89 -11.46 -1.43
C ARG A 312 19.15 -10.84 -0.82
N PRO A 313 19.18 -10.40 0.46
CA PRO A 313 20.39 -9.92 1.11
C PRO A 313 21.34 -11.05 1.54
N ILE A 314 20.86 -12.29 1.59
CA ILE A 314 21.54 -13.44 2.21
C ILE A 314 22.27 -14.29 1.15
N LEU A 315 21.71 -14.41 -0.05
CA LEU A 315 22.25 -15.24 -1.12
C LEU A 315 23.06 -14.41 -2.13
N PRO A 316 24.22 -14.90 -2.60
CA PRO A 316 24.94 -14.30 -3.72
C PRO A 316 24.03 -14.19 -4.95
N ARG A 317 24.11 -13.06 -5.67
CA ARG A 317 23.20 -12.71 -6.79
C ARG A 317 22.96 -13.87 -7.77
N LEU A 318 24.03 -14.54 -8.21
CA LEU A 318 23.99 -15.70 -9.11
C LEU A 318 23.25 -16.93 -8.55
N VAL A 319 23.24 -17.10 -7.23
CA VAL A 319 22.55 -18.20 -6.53
C VAL A 319 21.08 -17.83 -6.32
N PHE A 320 20.80 -16.58 -5.99
CA PHE A 320 19.45 -16.06 -5.87
C PHE A 320 18.70 -16.11 -7.21
N ASP A 321 19.37 -15.75 -8.31
CA ASP A 321 18.82 -15.80 -9.67
C ASP A 321 18.49 -17.26 -10.06
N LYS A 322 19.40 -18.21 -9.81
CA LYS A 322 19.16 -19.65 -10.04
C LYS A 322 18.05 -20.24 -9.17
N TRP A 323 17.91 -19.77 -7.92
CA TRP A 323 16.86 -20.22 -7.01
C TRP A 323 15.48 -19.71 -7.46
N CYS A 324 15.41 -18.47 -7.94
CA CYS A 324 14.19 -17.92 -8.53
C CYS A 324 13.81 -18.65 -9.82
N ASP A 325 14.78 -19.00 -10.67
CA ASP A 325 14.55 -19.81 -11.87
C ASP A 325 13.97 -21.19 -11.51
N LEU A 326 14.58 -21.93 -10.57
CA LEU A 326 14.12 -23.26 -10.10
C LEU A 326 12.73 -23.22 -9.42
N LEU A 327 12.42 -22.15 -8.69
CA LEU A 327 11.09 -21.92 -8.12
C LEU A 327 10.06 -21.65 -9.21
N CYS A 328 10.43 -20.91 -10.24
CA CYS A 328 9.57 -20.69 -11.40
C CYS A 328 9.31 -22.01 -12.12
N GLU A 329 10.35 -22.82 -12.38
CA GLU A 329 10.23 -24.13 -13.05
C GLU A 329 9.34 -25.13 -12.28
N SER A 330 9.41 -25.16 -10.94
CA SER A 330 8.58 -26.04 -10.12
C SER A 330 7.11 -25.61 -9.99
N SER A 331 6.81 -24.34 -10.34
CA SER A 331 5.48 -23.74 -10.23
C SER A 331 4.64 -23.83 -11.51
N VAL A 332 5.24 -24.23 -12.64
CA VAL A 332 4.55 -24.36 -13.94
C VAL A 332 4.08 -25.80 -14.13
N THR A 333 2.96 -26.17 -13.49
CA THR A 333 2.20 -27.36 -13.88
C THR A 333 1.06 -26.93 -14.80
N GLY A 334 1.04 -27.44 -16.05
CA GLY A 334 -0.06 -27.25 -17.00
C GLY A 334 0.16 -26.29 -18.18
N PHE A 335 1.41 -25.91 -18.52
CA PHE A 335 1.73 -25.18 -19.75
C PHE A 335 2.73 -25.96 -20.61
N ASP A 336 2.52 -25.99 -21.93
CA ASP A 336 3.53 -26.48 -22.86
C ASP A 336 4.75 -25.56 -22.82
N ASN A 337 5.90 -26.10 -22.40
CA ASN A 337 7.16 -25.38 -22.32
C ASN A 337 8.21 -26.01 -23.23
N CYS A 338 9.17 -25.19 -23.68
CA CYS A 338 10.37 -25.69 -24.34
C CYS A 338 11.56 -24.79 -24.00
N TYR A 339 12.76 -25.33 -24.20
CA TYR A 339 13.99 -24.56 -24.04
C TYR A 339 14.54 -24.14 -25.38
N CYS A 340 15.09 -22.93 -25.45
CA CYS A 340 15.77 -22.44 -26.64
C CYS A 340 16.94 -23.39 -27.03
N PRO A 341 16.95 -23.97 -28.26
CA PRO A 341 17.95 -24.97 -28.66
C PRO A 341 19.38 -24.46 -28.79
N TYR A 342 19.54 -23.14 -28.87
CA TYR A 342 20.86 -22.53 -29.01
C TYR A 342 21.59 -22.52 -27.65
N ARG A 343 22.66 -23.32 -27.56
CA ARG A 343 23.47 -23.57 -26.34
C ARG A 343 23.98 -22.34 -25.57
N LYS A 344 24.01 -21.15 -26.18
CA LYS A 344 24.39 -19.89 -25.49
C LYS A 344 23.20 -19.17 -24.83
N CYS A 345 21.98 -19.62 -25.08
CA CYS A 345 20.76 -18.95 -24.67
C CYS A 345 20.00 -19.79 -23.64
N SER A 346 19.61 -21.02 -24.02
CA SER A 346 18.92 -22.02 -23.18
C SER A 346 17.78 -21.52 -22.30
N VAL A 347 17.17 -20.37 -22.64
CA VAL A 347 16.03 -19.80 -21.92
C VAL A 347 14.79 -20.67 -22.13
N MET A 348 14.03 -20.89 -21.06
CA MET A 348 12.71 -21.50 -21.09
C MET A 348 11.71 -20.55 -21.75
N ILE A 349 10.88 -21.08 -22.64
CA ILE A 349 9.88 -20.36 -23.40
C ILE A 349 8.54 -21.10 -23.18
N LEU A 350 7.53 -20.35 -22.75
CA LEU A 350 6.18 -20.87 -22.50
C LEU A 350 5.28 -20.63 -23.71
N ASN A 351 4.43 -21.59 -24.04
CA ASN A 351 3.40 -21.42 -25.06
C ASN A 351 2.19 -20.69 -24.45
N GLU A 352 2.12 -19.37 -24.62
CA GLU A 352 1.03 -18.55 -24.09
C GLU A 352 -0.25 -18.60 -24.95
N CYS A 353 -0.22 -19.23 -26.14
CA CYS A 353 -1.27 -19.06 -27.16
C CYS A 353 -2.14 -20.30 -27.44
N GLY A 354 -1.92 -21.44 -26.78
CA GLY A 354 -2.78 -22.63 -26.92
C GLY A 354 -2.94 -23.17 -28.36
N GLY A 355 -2.07 -22.75 -29.29
CA GLY A 355 -2.09 -23.14 -30.70
C GLY A 355 -0.83 -23.88 -31.11
N SER A 356 -0.95 -24.73 -32.13
CA SER A 356 0.13 -25.52 -32.75
C SER A 356 1.08 -24.64 -33.59
N ALA A 357 1.62 -23.57 -33.01
CA ALA A 357 2.61 -22.74 -33.67
C ALA A 357 3.98 -23.44 -33.61
N THR A 358 4.36 -24.08 -34.71
CA THR A 358 5.66 -24.75 -34.83
C THR A 358 6.81 -23.75 -34.93
N LYS A 359 6.61 -22.57 -35.56
CA LYS A 359 7.64 -21.54 -35.76
C LYS A 359 7.68 -20.52 -34.62
N SER A 360 8.78 -20.49 -33.87
CA SER A 360 8.95 -19.56 -32.76
C SER A 360 10.28 -18.83 -32.78
N THR A 361 10.29 -17.59 -32.29
CA THR A 361 11.52 -16.78 -32.18
C THR A 361 11.90 -16.66 -30.72
N CYS A 362 13.14 -17.02 -30.38
CA CYS A 362 13.60 -16.92 -29.00
C CYS A 362 13.62 -15.44 -28.55
N PRO A 363 12.96 -15.07 -27.44
CA PRO A 363 12.88 -13.68 -27.00
C PRO A 363 14.24 -13.10 -26.59
N LYS A 364 15.16 -13.94 -26.08
CA LYS A 364 16.51 -13.54 -25.65
C LYS A 364 17.52 -13.47 -26.79
N CYS A 365 17.67 -14.53 -27.59
CA CYS A 365 18.69 -14.57 -28.64
C CYS A 365 18.18 -14.20 -30.04
N LYS A 366 16.88 -13.96 -30.19
CA LYS A 366 16.18 -13.59 -31.45
C LYS A 366 16.31 -14.61 -32.58
N ARG A 367 16.80 -15.81 -32.30
CA ARG A 367 16.93 -16.89 -33.29
C ARG A 367 15.64 -17.67 -33.40
N LEU A 368 15.33 -18.07 -34.62
CA LEU A 368 14.18 -18.90 -34.98
C LEU A 368 14.44 -20.35 -34.59
N PHE A 369 13.45 -20.99 -33.98
CA PHE A 369 13.47 -22.39 -33.62
C PHE A 369 12.08 -22.99 -33.79
N CYS A 370 12.03 -24.32 -33.86
CA CYS A 370 10.75 -25.02 -33.89
C CYS A 370 10.31 -25.34 -32.45
N PHE A 371 9.17 -24.80 -32.00
CA PHE A 371 8.68 -24.98 -30.64
C PHE A 371 8.29 -26.43 -30.35
N SER A 372 7.66 -27.09 -31.33
CA SER A 372 7.15 -28.46 -31.19
C SER A 372 8.24 -29.53 -31.13
N CYS A 373 9.40 -29.30 -31.76
CA CYS A 373 10.51 -30.26 -31.74
C CYS A 373 11.77 -29.78 -31.03
N GLY A 374 11.82 -28.51 -30.61
CA GLY A 374 12.91 -27.97 -29.82
C GLY A 374 14.25 -27.94 -30.54
N VAL A 375 14.27 -27.86 -31.87
CA VAL A 375 15.51 -27.71 -32.68
C VAL A 375 15.53 -26.38 -33.43
N ALA A 376 16.68 -26.05 -34.04
CA ALA A 376 16.78 -24.88 -34.93
C ALA A 376 15.70 -24.92 -36.01
N TRP A 377 15.21 -23.75 -36.41
CA TRP A 377 14.07 -23.67 -37.33
C TRP A 377 14.34 -24.38 -38.65
N HIS A 378 13.37 -25.20 -39.09
CA HIS A 378 13.34 -25.89 -40.37
C HIS A 378 12.04 -25.54 -41.10
N ALA A 379 12.12 -25.24 -42.40
CA ALA A 379 10.97 -24.88 -43.22
C ALA A 379 10.68 -26.01 -44.21
N GLY A 380 9.47 -26.56 -44.20
CA GLY A 380 9.03 -27.60 -45.15
C GLY A 380 9.26 -29.04 -44.71
N ASP A 381 10.16 -29.30 -43.77
CA ASP A 381 10.43 -30.64 -43.24
C ASP A 381 9.56 -31.00 -42.03
N SER A 382 9.21 -32.29 -41.90
CA SER A 382 8.49 -32.75 -40.70
C SER A 382 9.36 -32.60 -39.45
N CYS A 383 8.74 -32.50 -38.26
CA CYS A 383 9.47 -32.45 -37.00
C CYS A 383 10.36 -33.69 -36.75
N LYS A 384 10.14 -34.81 -37.46
CA LYS A 384 11.00 -35.99 -37.40
C LYS A 384 12.30 -35.76 -38.16
N ASP A 385 12.22 -35.24 -39.38
CA ASP A 385 13.37 -34.98 -40.26
C ASP A 385 14.28 -33.87 -39.69
N GLY A 386 13.68 -32.82 -39.10
CA GLY A 386 14.42 -31.76 -38.41
C GLY A 386 15.22 -32.25 -37.20
N ARG A 387 14.70 -33.24 -36.46
CA ARG A 387 15.43 -33.89 -35.35
C ARG A 387 16.57 -34.78 -35.85
N GLU A 388 16.39 -35.47 -36.98
CA GLU A 388 17.45 -36.30 -37.58
C GLU A 388 18.60 -35.49 -38.17
N LEU A 389 18.33 -34.36 -38.85
CA LEU A 389 19.37 -33.45 -39.33
C LEU A 389 20.21 -32.87 -38.19
N SER A 390 19.57 -32.50 -37.07
CA SER A 390 20.29 -32.03 -35.87
C SER A 390 21.21 -33.12 -35.31
N LYS A 391 20.76 -34.39 -35.29
CA LYS A 391 21.59 -35.52 -34.85
C LYS A 391 22.76 -35.79 -35.79
N ARG A 392 22.57 -35.75 -37.12
CA ARG A 392 23.65 -35.91 -38.12
C ARG A 392 24.71 -34.81 -38.02
N ASN A 393 24.30 -33.57 -37.76
CA ASN A 393 25.23 -32.46 -37.56
C ASN A 393 26.04 -32.61 -36.26
N ASP A 394 25.43 -33.14 -35.19
CA ASP A 394 26.13 -33.43 -33.93
C ASP A 394 27.09 -34.62 -34.07
N THR A 395 26.75 -35.68 -34.83
CA THR A 395 27.66 -36.82 -35.07
C THR A 395 28.82 -36.47 -36.00
N ALA A 396 28.59 -35.70 -37.06
CA ALA A 396 29.66 -35.19 -37.93
C ALA A 396 30.63 -34.27 -37.17
N PHE A 397 30.10 -33.43 -36.26
CA PHE A 397 30.94 -32.59 -35.40
C PHE A 397 31.72 -33.42 -34.36
N GLN A 398 31.13 -34.48 -33.81
CA GLN A 398 31.84 -35.42 -32.92
C GLN A 398 32.98 -36.15 -33.63
N ALA A 399 32.77 -36.60 -34.88
CA ALA A 399 33.82 -37.21 -35.70
C ALA A 399 34.99 -36.23 -35.97
N LEU A 400 34.71 -34.94 -36.20
CA LEU A 400 35.74 -33.91 -36.35
C LEU A 400 36.50 -33.65 -35.04
N VAL A 401 35.81 -33.65 -33.91
CA VAL A 401 36.43 -33.50 -32.58
C VAL A 401 37.41 -34.64 -32.30
N GLU A 402 37.02 -35.89 -32.60
CA GLU A 402 37.88 -37.06 -32.42
C GLU A 402 39.08 -37.04 -33.37
N LYS A 403 38.83 -36.75 -34.66
CA LYS A 403 39.89 -36.65 -35.68
C LYS A 403 40.93 -35.58 -35.33
N ASN A 404 40.48 -34.41 -34.89
CA ASN A 404 41.36 -33.26 -34.63
C ASN A 404 41.81 -33.16 -33.16
N LYS A 405 41.42 -34.12 -32.31
CA LYS A 405 41.74 -34.18 -30.86
C LYS A 405 41.44 -32.86 -30.14
N TRP A 406 40.29 -32.24 -30.45
CA TRP A 406 39.90 -30.96 -29.86
C TRP A 406 39.50 -31.11 -28.38
N GLN A 407 40.01 -30.22 -27.53
CA GLN A 407 39.78 -30.31 -26.08
C GLN A 407 38.65 -29.38 -25.62
N LYS A 408 37.85 -29.82 -24.64
CA LYS A 408 36.82 -28.99 -24.00
C LYS A 408 37.41 -28.10 -22.91
N CYS A 409 36.96 -26.86 -22.85
CA CYS A 409 37.21 -26.00 -21.71
C CYS A 409 36.48 -26.52 -20.45
N PRO A 410 37.15 -26.66 -19.29
CA PRO A 410 36.54 -27.18 -18.06
C PRO A 410 35.55 -26.22 -17.39
N ALA A 411 35.44 -24.97 -17.86
CA ALA A 411 34.51 -23.98 -17.30
C ALA A 411 33.26 -23.77 -18.16
N CYS A 412 33.39 -23.71 -19.48
CA CYS A 412 32.28 -23.44 -20.39
C CYS A 412 31.95 -24.59 -21.35
N HIS A 413 32.69 -25.69 -21.28
CA HIS A 413 32.53 -26.91 -22.08
C HIS A 413 32.58 -26.74 -23.61
N ARG A 414 33.06 -25.57 -24.10
CA ARG A 414 33.30 -25.35 -25.53
C ARG A 414 34.58 -26.07 -25.97
N TYR A 415 34.54 -26.71 -27.14
CA TYR A 415 35.73 -27.23 -27.80
C TYR A 415 36.65 -26.08 -28.23
N VAL A 416 37.93 -26.27 -27.96
CA VAL A 416 39.01 -25.39 -28.34
C VAL A 416 39.90 -26.18 -29.29
N GLU A 417 40.37 -25.51 -30.33
CA GLU A 417 41.36 -26.02 -31.26
C GLU A 417 42.72 -25.41 -30.90
N LEU A 418 43.75 -26.25 -30.82
CA LEU A 418 45.14 -25.82 -30.68
C LEU A 418 45.89 -26.27 -31.93
N THR A 419 46.17 -25.30 -32.81
CA THR A 419 46.87 -25.55 -34.07
C THR A 419 48.37 -25.74 -33.84
N TYR A 420 48.99 -24.93 -32.97
CA TYR A 420 50.38 -25.04 -32.54
C TYR A 420 50.60 -24.24 -31.24
N GLY A 421 51.70 -24.51 -30.52
CA GLY A 421 52.10 -23.73 -29.34
C GLY A 421 51.87 -24.42 -27.99
N CYS A 422 52.01 -23.65 -26.90
CA CYS A 422 51.99 -24.19 -25.54
C CYS A 422 50.65 -24.86 -25.21
N PRO A 423 50.65 -26.00 -24.49
CA PRO A 423 49.42 -26.64 -24.05
C PRO A 423 48.63 -25.82 -23.02
N ILE A 424 49.15 -24.71 -22.50
CA ILE A 424 48.38 -23.78 -21.67
C ILE A 424 47.57 -22.86 -22.59
N VAL A 425 46.26 -23.08 -22.62
CA VAL A 425 45.36 -22.35 -23.53
C VAL A 425 44.36 -21.54 -22.73
N ARG A 426 44.20 -20.27 -23.11
CA ARG A 426 43.20 -19.38 -22.54
C ARG A 426 41.93 -19.41 -23.38
N CYS A 427 40.85 -19.95 -22.81
CA CYS A 427 39.56 -19.97 -23.48
C CYS A 427 38.98 -18.56 -23.63
N ARG A 428 38.04 -18.35 -24.58
CA ARG A 428 37.28 -17.10 -24.71
C ARG A 428 36.49 -16.74 -23.44
N CYS A 429 36.14 -17.72 -22.60
CA CYS A 429 35.56 -17.46 -21.27
C CYS A 429 36.59 -17.03 -20.22
N ARG A 430 37.81 -16.68 -20.66
CA ARG A 430 38.98 -16.24 -19.89
C ARG A 430 39.63 -17.29 -18.98
N THR A 431 39.07 -18.50 -18.88
CA THR A 431 39.67 -19.61 -18.14
C THR A 431 40.91 -20.15 -18.85
N SER A 432 42.03 -20.17 -18.14
CA SER A 432 43.28 -20.83 -18.57
C SER A 432 43.28 -22.29 -18.12
N PHE A 433 43.49 -23.20 -19.06
CA PHE A 433 43.48 -24.64 -18.79
C PHE A 433 44.50 -25.36 -19.68
N CYS A 434 44.93 -26.53 -19.22
CA CYS A 434 45.80 -27.40 -20.02
C CYS A 434 44.98 -28.06 -21.13
N TYR A 435 45.37 -27.87 -22.38
CA TYR A 435 44.75 -28.47 -23.55
C TYR A 435 44.94 -30.01 -23.60
N LYS A 436 46.03 -30.53 -23.03
CA LYS A 436 46.30 -31.97 -23.01
C LYS A 436 45.45 -32.71 -21.97
N CYS A 437 45.39 -32.22 -20.73
CA CYS A 437 44.66 -32.90 -19.65
C CYS A 437 43.28 -32.30 -19.31
N GLY A 438 42.91 -31.17 -19.91
CA GLY A 438 41.61 -30.53 -19.74
C GLY A 438 41.40 -29.81 -18.39
N LYS A 439 42.38 -29.82 -17.48
CA LYS A 439 42.27 -29.24 -16.13
C LYS A 439 42.68 -27.76 -16.09
N LYS A 440 42.06 -26.99 -15.18
CA LYS A 440 42.37 -25.56 -14.97
C LYS A 440 43.78 -25.40 -14.39
N VAL A 441 44.59 -24.54 -15.00
CA VAL A 441 46.00 -24.34 -14.59
C VAL A 441 46.10 -23.74 -13.19
N GLU A 442 45.18 -22.85 -12.82
CA GLU A 442 45.12 -22.23 -11.48
C GLU A 442 44.99 -23.24 -10.34
N LYS A 443 44.45 -24.43 -10.61
CA LYS A 443 44.21 -25.49 -9.61
C LYS A 443 45.05 -26.74 -9.83
N HIS A 444 45.76 -26.83 -10.95
CA HIS A 444 46.48 -28.03 -11.33
C HIS A 444 47.53 -27.73 -12.39
N TRP A 445 48.79 -28.00 -12.05
CA TRP A 445 49.91 -28.01 -12.98
C TRP A 445 50.23 -29.46 -13.34
N CYS A 446 49.90 -29.86 -14.57
CA CYS A 446 50.28 -31.18 -15.07
C CYS A 446 51.71 -31.14 -15.63
N TRP A 447 52.32 -32.32 -15.76
CA TRP A 447 53.68 -32.49 -16.26
C TRP A 447 53.91 -31.77 -17.61
N TYR A 448 52.93 -31.80 -18.53
CA TYR A 448 52.98 -31.10 -19.81
C TYR A 448 53.02 -29.56 -19.69
N CYS A 449 52.34 -28.98 -18.71
CA CYS A 449 52.36 -27.54 -18.46
C CYS A 449 53.62 -27.12 -17.72
N PHE A 450 54.10 -27.97 -16.81
CA PHE A 450 55.32 -27.74 -16.06
C PHE A 450 56.53 -27.72 -17.00
N PHE A 451 56.65 -28.70 -17.91
CA PHE A 451 57.70 -28.69 -18.94
C PHE A 451 57.55 -27.55 -19.95
N CYS A 452 56.32 -27.15 -20.33
CA CYS A 452 56.15 -25.99 -21.22
C CYS A 452 56.65 -24.67 -20.60
N CYS A 453 56.42 -24.46 -19.30
CA CYS A 453 56.81 -23.21 -18.63
C CYS A 453 58.19 -23.22 -17.99
N PHE A 454 58.70 -24.39 -17.58
CA PHE A 454 59.96 -24.51 -16.83
C PHE A 454 61.01 -25.38 -17.53
N GLY A 455 60.68 -26.02 -18.66
CA GLY A 455 61.58 -26.89 -19.40
C GLY A 455 62.27 -26.17 -20.56
N TRP A 456 63.32 -25.40 -20.25
CA TRP A 456 64.52 -25.24 -21.08
C TRP A 456 65.72 -24.98 -20.14
N LEU A 457 65.96 -25.94 -19.25
CA LEU A 457 67.22 -26.10 -18.53
C LEU A 457 67.59 -27.58 -18.66
N GLY A 458 68.34 -27.92 -19.72
CA GLY A 458 68.88 -29.26 -19.93
C GLY A 458 68.77 -29.77 -21.37
N ALA A 459 69.54 -29.18 -22.28
CA ALA A 459 70.25 -29.84 -23.38
C ALA A 459 71.33 -28.87 -23.88
#